data_AF-A0A2S1LHP1-F1
#
_entry.id   AF-A0A2S1LHP1-F1
#
_cell.length_a   1.000
_cell.length_b   1.000
_cell.length_c   1.000
_cell.angle_alpha   90.00
_cell.angle_beta   90.00
_cell.angle_gamma   90.00
#
_symmetry.space_group_name_H-M   'P 1'
#
loop_
_entity.id
_entity.type
_entity.pdbx_description
1 polymer ?
#
loop_
_entity_poly.entity_id
_entity_poly.type
_entity_poly.pdbx_seq_one_letter_code
_entity_poly.pdbx_strand_id
1 'polypeptide(L)'
;MKKYKILYLLAAVLFLFSNLNAQTLKKAVEKEPLGKENIAYKWGQMALLATANDTERFEPRPTITSRYLGLTFIAIFDAWSRYDAKAVPVYLNSVGRQSQKNATLKNKEIAISYAAYGALCKYYYSDTKLFSNYMIELGLDPENKSVDPNTPEGIGNLAALAVIKSRLNDGSNQEGEAVGSNGVAYFNYMKYTPINTPDANVDINHWQPKYFSDGKGGKFAPSCLTPFWGKLKPITLKSADQFRPVPPPLVGSEQLKKEVAEVVKMQEDLTSEQKGLIEFMRDGPKSVQQSGHWLTLAQEVSVRDAHTLDQDVKMYFLCEITAMDCFIACWDSKLFYDYARPYALVHHYYKDTDIEAWGGPGKGIVTMKGENWRPYSPDTFLCPSFPGYVSGHSTISGGCAEALRLFTGSDVFGSSVEVVPGAMTEPDNLGNKVTLLFPTFTETANMAGISRVMGGYHIQSDNIEGLKLGRNVAHEAWQFYNKHIGAVK
;
A
#
# COMPACT_ATOMS: atom_id res chain seq x y z
N MET A 1 74.15 35.29 45.07
CA MET A 1 72.93 34.44 45.05
C MET A 1 71.78 35.22 44.43
N LYS A 2 70.96 34.55 43.60
CA LYS A 2 69.69 35.00 42.99
C LYS A 2 69.77 35.78 41.65
N LYS A 3 70.31 35.11 40.62
CA LYS A 3 69.62 35.03 39.31
C LYS A 3 68.42 34.07 39.46
N TYR A 4 67.47 34.09 38.53
CA TYR A 4 66.22 33.30 38.49
C TYR A 4 65.02 33.92 39.23
N LYS A 5 64.22 34.74 38.53
CA LYS A 5 62.75 34.85 38.77
C LYS A 5 61.92 35.63 37.74
N ILE A 6 62.41 35.90 36.52
CA ILE A 6 61.64 36.62 35.49
C ILE A 6 61.70 35.90 34.13
N LEU A 7 61.57 34.58 34.10
CA LEU A 7 61.44 33.84 32.83
C LEU A 7 60.34 32.76 32.81
N TYR A 8 59.57 32.62 33.89
CA TYR A 8 58.53 31.57 33.98
C TYR A 8 57.09 32.07 33.81
N LEU A 9 56.85 33.39 33.72
CA LEU A 9 55.48 33.92 33.54
C LEU A 9 55.06 34.15 32.08
N LEU A 10 56.01 34.26 31.14
CA LEU A 10 55.70 34.51 29.72
C LEU A 10 55.49 33.22 28.89
N ALA A 11 56.02 32.08 29.33
CA ALA A 11 55.77 30.79 28.68
C ALA A 11 54.41 30.18 29.04
N ALA A 12 53.85 30.52 30.21
CA ALA A 12 52.54 30.01 30.65
C ALA A 12 51.36 30.71 29.93
N VAL A 13 51.53 31.97 29.51
CA VAL A 13 50.47 32.70 28.80
C VAL A 13 50.41 32.30 27.32
N LEU A 14 51.54 31.97 26.67
CA LEU A 14 51.56 31.47 25.30
C LEU A 14 51.06 30.02 25.14
N PHE A 15 51.07 29.22 26.21
CA PHE A 15 50.47 27.87 26.22
C PHE A 15 48.97 27.84 26.55
N LEU A 16 48.44 28.95 27.09
CA LEU A 16 47.00 29.11 27.33
C LEU A 16 46.28 29.65 26.09
N PHE A 17 46.95 30.45 25.24
CA PHE A 17 46.34 30.92 23.98
C PHE A 17 46.48 29.95 22.79
N SER A 18 47.32 28.92 22.88
CA SER A 18 47.39 27.86 21.85
C SER A 18 46.39 26.72 22.07
N ASN A 19 45.88 26.54 23.29
CA ASN A 19 44.84 25.54 23.59
C ASN A 19 43.41 26.09 23.54
N LEU A 20 43.22 27.41 23.60
CA LEU A 20 41.91 28.04 23.40
C LEU A 20 41.48 28.15 21.92
N ASN A 21 42.40 27.90 20.98
CA ASN A 21 42.13 27.89 19.53
C ASN A 21 42.04 26.49 18.91
N ALA A 22 42.13 25.42 19.70
CA ALA A 22 41.84 24.05 19.25
C ALA A 22 40.43 23.55 19.67
N GLN A 23 39.71 24.36 20.45
CA GLN A 23 38.31 24.12 20.84
C GLN A 23 37.28 24.90 20.01
N THR A 24 37.71 25.58 18.95
CA THR A 24 36.81 26.05 17.90
C THR A 24 36.55 24.92 16.89
N LEU A 25 35.30 24.47 16.89
CA LEU A 25 34.61 23.85 15.74
C LEU A 25 35.00 22.41 15.36
N LYS A 26 34.98 21.47 16.32
CA LYS A 26 34.27 20.22 16.03
C LYS A 26 32.79 20.51 16.23
N LYS A 27 32.17 21.18 15.25
CA LYS A 27 30.72 21.08 15.08
C LYS A 27 30.48 19.58 15.00
N ALA A 28 29.83 18.99 16.01
CA ALA A 28 29.38 17.62 15.91
C ALA A 28 28.57 17.59 14.61
N VAL A 29 29.12 16.94 13.58
CA VAL A 29 28.36 16.70 12.36
C VAL A 29 27.29 15.73 12.83
N GLU A 30 26.10 16.26 13.14
CA GLU A 30 24.94 15.42 13.43
C GLU A 30 24.83 14.46 12.25
N LYS A 31 25.07 13.19 12.52
CA LYS A 31 24.99 12.13 11.54
C LYS A 31 23.53 12.04 11.11
N GLU A 32 23.28 12.04 9.80
CA GLU A 32 21.93 11.90 9.27
C GLU A 32 21.24 10.65 9.87
N PRO A 33 20.00 10.78 10.38
CA PRO A 33 19.24 9.64 10.88
C PRO A 33 18.99 8.61 9.78
N LEU A 34 19.07 7.31 10.12
CA LEU A 34 18.94 6.20 9.17
C LEU A 34 17.77 5.28 9.55
N GLY A 35 17.20 4.61 8.56
CA GLY A 35 16.09 3.67 8.72
C GLY A 35 14.96 4.28 9.55
N LYS A 36 14.54 3.58 10.60
CA LYS A 36 13.46 4.01 11.50
C LYS A 36 13.62 5.41 12.12
N GLU A 37 14.83 5.95 12.17
CA GLU A 37 15.10 7.24 12.79
C GLU A 37 14.88 8.42 11.86
N ASN A 38 14.83 8.21 10.53
CA ASN A 38 14.64 9.28 9.56
C ASN A 38 13.16 9.73 9.49
N ILE A 39 12.93 11.00 9.14
CA ILE A 39 11.60 11.61 9.17
C ILE A 39 10.65 11.03 8.10
N ALA A 40 11.16 10.60 6.94
CA ALA A 40 10.33 9.98 5.91
C ALA A 40 9.76 8.63 6.39
N TYR A 41 10.57 7.80 7.06
CA TYR A 41 10.12 6.57 7.71
C TYR A 41 9.00 6.84 8.72
N LYS A 42 9.20 7.82 9.60
CA LYS A 42 8.22 8.12 10.66
C LYS A 42 6.90 8.65 10.10
N TRP A 43 6.91 9.47 9.05
CA TRP A 43 5.67 9.82 8.35
C TRP A 43 5.02 8.63 7.65
N GLY A 44 5.80 7.68 7.15
CA GLY A 44 5.26 6.40 6.66
C GLY A 44 4.53 5.61 7.75
N GLN A 45 5.09 5.57 8.98
CA GLN A 45 4.41 4.94 10.13
C GLN A 45 3.09 5.66 10.48
N MET A 46 3.07 7.00 10.41
CA MET A 46 1.83 7.77 10.60
C MET A 46 0.79 7.46 9.52
N ALA A 47 1.21 7.28 8.26
CA ALA A 47 0.32 6.90 7.16
C ALA A 47 -0.23 5.48 7.33
N LEU A 48 0.58 4.53 7.79
CA LEU A 48 0.15 3.17 8.12
C LEU A 48 -0.85 3.15 9.28
N LEU A 49 -0.56 3.88 10.36
CA LEU A 49 -1.47 4.00 11.51
C LEU A 49 -2.81 4.62 11.10
N ALA A 50 -2.76 5.69 10.29
CA ALA A 50 -3.96 6.32 9.75
C ALA A 50 -4.77 5.35 8.88
N THR A 51 -4.09 4.53 8.08
CA THR A 51 -4.75 3.51 7.26
C THR A 51 -5.43 2.44 8.10
N ALA A 52 -4.78 1.96 9.15
CA ALA A 52 -5.36 1.02 10.09
C ALA A 52 -6.61 1.60 10.78
N ASN A 53 -6.52 2.84 11.26
CA ASN A 53 -7.65 3.55 11.87
C ASN A 53 -8.80 3.78 10.87
N ASP A 54 -8.48 4.09 9.62
CA ASP A 54 -9.44 4.29 8.55
C ASP A 54 -10.24 3.00 8.27
N THR A 55 -9.55 1.86 8.20
CA THR A 55 -10.17 0.54 8.05
C THR A 55 -11.14 0.23 9.19
N GLU A 56 -10.76 0.53 10.44
CA GLU A 56 -11.62 0.31 11.60
C GLU A 56 -12.87 1.21 11.59
N ARG A 57 -12.77 2.44 11.09
CA ARG A 57 -13.87 3.41 11.08
C ARG A 57 -14.81 3.30 9.89
N PHE A 58 -14.28 2.94 8.72
CA PHE A 58 -14.98 3.04 7.44
C PHE A 58 -15.05 1.73 6.65
N GLU A 59 -14.66 0.62 7.28
CA GLU A 59 -14.52 -0.70 6.66
C GLU A 59 -13.39 -0.74 5.60
N PRO A 60 -12.90 -1.94 5.22
CA PRO A 60 -11.84 -2.06 4.21
C PRO A 60 -12.23 -1.44 2.85
N ARG A 61 -11.40 -0.54 2.34
CA ARG A 61 -11.63 0.20 1.09
C ARG A 61 -10.35 0.37 0.26
N PRO A 62 -9.76 -0.73 -0.23
CA PRO A 62 -8.37 -0.80 -0.70
C PRO A 62 -8.06 0.12 -1.87
N THR A 63 -9.03 0.33 -2.74
CA THR A 63 -8.87 1.30 -3.83
C THR A 63 -8.67 2.72 -3.30
N ILE A 64 -9.50 3.16 -2.35
CA ILE A 64 -9.47 4.51 -1.77
C ILE A 64 -8.17 4.72 -1.00
N THR A 65 -7.82 3.77 -0.14
CA THR A 65 -6.59 3.79 0.65
C THR A 65 -5.34 3.83 -0.23
N SER A 66 -5.27 3.05 -1.32
CA SER A 66 -4.13 3.08 -2.24
C SER A 66 -3.89 4.46 -2.83
N ARG A 67 -4.97 5.18 -3.16
CA ARG A 67 -4.91 6.55 -3.64
C ARG A 67 -4.45 7.50 -2.53
N TYR A 68 -4.90 7.32 -1.30
CA TYR A 68 -4.46 8.16 -0.19
C TYR A 68 -2.94 8.07 0.03
N LEU A 69 -2.39 6.86 0.06
CA LEU A 69 -0.96 6.64 0.21
C LEU A 69 -0.19 7.18 -0.99
N GLY A 70 -0.58 6.81 -2.22
CA GLY A 70 0.05 7.30 -3.46
C GLY A 70 0.12 8.82 -3.52
N LEU A 71 -0.99 9.52 -3.22
CA LEU A 71 -1.03 10.98 -3.23
C LEU A 71 -0.25 11.62 -2.07
N THR A 72 -0.22 10.99 -0.90
CA THR A 72 0.59 11.45 0.23
C THR A 72 2.09 11.41 -0.11
N PHE A 73 2.57 10.31 -0.68
CA PHE A 73 3.98 10.17 -1.04
C PHE A 73 4.37 10.97 -2.28
N ILE A 74 3.42 11.29 -3.18
CA ILE A 74 3.65 12.32 -4.20
C ILE A 74 3.85 13.70 -3.54
N ALA A 75 3.04 14.09 -2.54
CA ALA A 75 3.20 15.38 -1.88
C ALA A 75 4.57 15.50 -1.18
N ILE A 76 4.97 14.44 -0.48
CA ILE A 76 6.29 14.32 0.15
C ILE A 76 7.41 14.42 -0.89
N PHE A 77 7.30 13.67 -1.99
CA PHE A 77 8.27 13.71 -3.09
C PHE A 77 8.37 15.09 -3.73
N ASP A 78 7.24 15.75 -3.98
CA ASP A 78 7.19 17.08 -4.58
C ASP A 78 7.90 18.12 -3.73
N ALA A 79 7.66 18.13 -2.41
CA ALA A 79 8.34 19.00 -1.46
C ALA A 79 9.86 18.71 -1.44
N TRP A 80 10.23 17.45 -1.30
CA TRP A 80 11.63 17.01 -1.29
C TRP A 80 12.37 17.35 -2.59
N SER A 81 11.70 17.21 -3.74
CA SER A 81 12.30 17.42 -5.07
C SER A 81 12.82 18.85 -5.27
N ARG A 82 12.30 19.82 -4.50
CA ARG A 82 12.76 21.21 -4.55
C ARG A 82 14.15 21.37 -3.96
N TYR A 83 14.61 20.43 -3.13
CA TYR A 83 15.93 20.43 -2.52
C TYR A 83 16.94 19.48 -3.18
N ASP A 84 16.46 18.53 -3.98
CA ASP A 84 17.34 17.69 -4.79
C ASP A 84 17.95 18.49 -5.96
N ALA A 85 19.08 18.06 -6.50
CA ALA A 85 19.77 18.76 -7.58
C ALA A 85 19.13 18.55 -8.97
N LYS A 86 18.44 17.41 -9.17
CA LYS A 86 17.95 16.97 -10.48
C LYS A 86 16.45 16.72 -10.49
N ALA A 87 15.86 16.34 -9.35
CA ALA A 87 14.47 15.94 -9.31
C ALA A 87 13.51 17.03 -9.79
N VAL A 88 12.42 16.60 -10.40
CA VAL A 88 11.33 17.41 -10.95
C VAL A 88 10.05 16.97 -10.22
N PRO A 89 9.20 17.89 -9.76
CA PRO A 89 8.00 17.51 -9.02
C PRO A 89 6.95 16.98 -9.99
N VAL A 90 5.99 16.21 -9.49
CA VAL A 90 4.84 15.75 -10.26
C VAL A 90 3.83 16.88 -10.45
N TYR A 91 3.48 17.62 -9.38
CA TYR A 91 2.44 18.65 -9.40
C TYR A 91 2.91 20.03 -8.93
N LEU A 92 3.94 20.12 -8.08
CA LEU A 92 4.48 21.37 -7.52
C LEU A 92 5.30 22.20 -8.54
N ASN A 93 4.66 22.66 -9.61
CA ASN A 93 5.30 23.40 -10.69
C ASN A 93 5.54 24.89 -10.37
N SER A 94 4.91 25.43 -9.32
CA SER A 94 4.99 26.85 -8.94
C SER A 94 6.22 27.20 -8.10
N VAL A 95 7.02 26.22 -7.69
CA VAL A 95 8.16 26.41 -6.78
C VAL A 95 9.47 26.05 -7.47
N GLY A 96 10.38 27.02 -7.52
CA GLY A 96 11.73 26.85 -8.04
C GLY A 96 12.60 25.92 -7.19
N ARG A 97 13.64 25.35 -7.80
CA ARG A 97 14.63 24.55 -7.07
C ARG A 97 15.37 25.45 -6.07
N GLN A 98 15.53 24.95 -4.84
CA GLN A 98 16.24 25.64 -3.77
C GLN A 98 17.75 25.63 -4.02
N SER A 99 18.42 26.68 -3.51
CA SER A 99 19.88 26.75 -3.57
C SER A 99 20.53 25.63 -2.76
N GLN A 100 21.76 25.23 -3.12
CA GLN A 100 22.51 24.20 -2.37
C GLN A 100 22.70 24.57 -0.89
N LYS A 101 22.78 25.88 -0.58
CA LYS A 101 22.84 26.39 0.80
C LYS A 101 21.55 26.08 1.59
N ASN A 102 20.40 26.12 0.92
CA ASN A 102 19.09 25.84 1.52
C ASN A 102 18.70 24.36 1.48
N ALA A 103 19.40 23.54 0.69
CA ALA A 103 19.20 22.08 0.60
C ALA A 103 19.81 21.31 1.78
N THR A 104 19.58 21.79 3.01
CA THR A 104 20.00 21.11 4.24
C THR A 104 19.02 19.99 4.61
N LEU A 105 19.49 19.01 5.37
CA LEU A 105 18.63 17.94 5.91
C LEU A 105 17.45 18.52 6.70
N LYS A 106 17.71 19.49 7.59
CA LYS A 106 16.66 20.11 8.41
C LYS A 106 15.55 20.74 7.57
N ASN A 107 15.90 21.44 6.48
CA ASN A 107 14.91 22.05 5.60
C ASN A 107 14.10 20.99 4.85
N LYS A 108 14.74 19.89 4.40
CA LYS A 108 14.03 18.74 3.80
C LYS A 108 13.06 18.13 4.79
N GLU A 109 13.49 17.85 6.02
CA GLU A 109 12.65 17.29 7.09
C GLU A 109 11.43 18.14 7.38
N ILE A 110 11.60 19.46 7.51
CA ILE A 110 10.48 20.39 7.72
C ILE A 110 9.53 20.35 6.50
N ALA A 111 10.06 20.49 5.28
CA ALA A 111 9.23 20.55 4.09
C ALA A 111 8.42 19.27 3.85
N ILE A 112 9.05 18.10 3.97
CA ILE A 112 8.32 16.83 3.83
C ILE A 112 7.30 16.64 4.96
N SER A 113 7.56 17.17 6.15
CA SER A 113 6.62 17.06 7.27
C SER A 113 5.34 17.87 7.03
N TYR A 114 5.45 19.11 6.56
CA TYR A 114 4.26 19.90 6.18
C TYR A 114 3.53 19.31 4.97
N ALA A 115 4.25 18.73 4.02
CA ALA A 115 3.64 18.05 2.87
C ALA A 115 2.84 16.80 3.30
N ALA A 116 3.46 15.95 4.13
CA ALA A 116 2.82 14.77 4.70
C ALA A 116 1.60 15.16 5.55
N TYR A 117 1.78 16.12 6.47
CA TYR A 117 0.72 16.64 7.33
C TYR A 117 -0.48 17.14 6.52
N GLY A 118 -0.25 18.00 5.52
CA GLY A 118 -1.32 18.56 4.69
C GLY A 118 -2.08 17.49 3.90
N ALA A 119 -1.35 16.53 3.29
CA ALA A 119 -1.97 15.44 2.53
C ALA A 119 -2.74 14.47 3.45
N LEU A 120 -2.14 14.03 4.55
CA LEU A 120 -2.75 13.11 5.50
C LEU A 120 -3.99 13.72 6.17
N CYS A 121 -3.96 15.01 6.55
CA CYS A 121 -5.15 15.69 7.07
C CYS A 121 -6.29 15.78 6.04
N LYS A 122 -5.99 15.85 4.73
CA LYS A 122 -7.03 15.85 3.69
C LYS A 122 -7.64 14.47 3.51
N TYR A 123 -6.81 13.43 3.41
CA TYR A 123 -7.26 12.09 3.04
C TYR A 123 -7.76 11.27 4.24
N TYR A 124 -7.10 11.41 5.40
CA TYR A 124 -7.46 10.79 6.66
C TYR A 124 -7.97 11.85 7.64
N TYR A 125 -8.99 12.61 7.24
CA TYR A 125 -9.48 13.77 7.99
C TYR A 125 -9.86 13.45 9.45
N SER A 126 -10.32 12.23 9.72
CA SER A 126 -10.65 11.76 11.07
C SER A 126 -9.42 11.63 12.00
N ASP A 127 -8.22 11.57 11.45
CA ASP A 127 -6.94 11.51 12.19
C ASP A 127 -6.18 12.84 12.20
N THR A 128 -6.81 13.96 11.82
CA THR A 128 -6.18 15.30 11.85
C THR A 128 -5.51 15.59 13.19
N LYS A 129 -6.15 15.26 14.32
CA LYS A 129 -5.59 15.48 15.66
C LYS A 129 -4.34 14.64 15.93
N LEU A 130 -4.30 13.40 15.43
CA LEU A 130 -3.14 12.52 15.51
C LEU A 130 -1.95 13.17 14.79
N PHE A 131 -2.15 13.67 13.57
CA PHE A 131 -1.07 14.32 12.82
C PHE A 131 -0.66 15.68 13.40
N SER A 132 -1.60 16.47 13.93
CA SER A 132 -1.27 17.75 14.57
C SER A 132 -0.42 17.55 15.83
N ASN A 133 -0.73 16.52 16.63
CA ASN A 133 0.10 16.17 17.79
C ASN A 133 1.51 15.74 17.35
N TYR A 134 1.61 14.96 16.27
CA TYR A 134 2.91 14.55 15.73
C TYR A 134 3.73 15.74 15.21
N MET A 135 3.11 16.74 14.57
CA MET A 135 3.79 17.99 14.20
C MET A 135 4.38 18.70 15.44
N ILE A 136 3.62 18.78 16.53
CA ILE A 136 4.07 19.38 17.80
C ILE A 136 5.25 18.60 18.40
N GLU A 137 5.20 17.26 18.36
CA GLU A 137 6.32 16.40 18.80
C GLU A 137 7.60 16.63 18.00
N LEU A 138 7.49 16.96 16.70
CA LEU A 138 8.61 17.35 15.85
C LEU A 138 9.10 18.79 16.10
N GLY A 139 8.44 19.55 16.98
CA GLY A 139 8.71 20.96 17.23
C GLY A 139 8.23 21.88 16.10
N LEU A 140 7.24 21.45 15.32
CA LEU A 140 6.63 22.20 14.22
C LEU A 140 5.25 22.71 14.62
N ASP A 141 4.83 23.82 14.01
CA ASP A 141 3.53 24.43 14.26
C ASP A 141 2.48 23.91 13.26
N PRO A 142 1.50 23.08 13.68
CA PRO A 142 0.45 22.61 12.78
C PRO A 142 -0.46 23.73 12.23
N GLU A 143 -0.49 24.90 12.87
CA GLU A 143 -1.25 26.07 12.43
C GLU A 143 -0.50 26.94 11.42
N ASN A 144 0.77 26.64 11.12
CA ASN A 144 1.51 27.35 10.09
C ASN A 144 0.98 27.01 8.69
N LYS A 145 0.19 27.92 8.14
CA LYS A 145 -0.36 27.85 6.77
C LYS A 145 0.43 28.70 5.77
N SER A 146 1.70 29.01 6.04
CA SER A 146 2.55 29.75 5.10
C SER A 146 2.55 29.08 3.73
N VAL A 147 2.55 29.91 2.69
CA VAL A 147 2.70 29.51 1.28
C VAL A 147 3.87 30.25 0.63
N ASP A 148 4.84 30.72 1.43
CA ASP A 148 6.07 31.31 0.91
C ASP A 148 6.92 30.22 0.25
N PRO A 149 7.15 30.27 -1.08
CA PRO A 149 7.90 29.24 -1.79
C PRO A 149 9.40 29.20 -1.43
N ASN A 150 9.88 30.11 -0.56
CA ASN A 150 11.26 30.19 -0.11
C ASN A 150 11.50 29.64 1.30
N THR A 151 10.45 29.24 2.04
CA THR A 151 10.58 28.60 3.35
C THR A 151 10.22 27.11 3.25
N PRO A 152 10.83 26.23 4.07
CA PRO A 152 10.50 24.81 4.04
C PRO A 152 9.05 24.52 4.39
N GLU A 153 8.45 25.24 5.33
CA GLU A 153 7.03 25.11 5.68
C GLU A 153 6.13 25.45 4.49
N GLY A 154 6.43 26.57 3.81
CA GLY A 154 5.66 27.00 2.64
C GLY A 154 5.79 26.05 1.46
N ILE A 155 6.99 25.50 1.22
CA ILE A 155 7.21 24.47 0.20
C ILE A 155 6.39 23.21 0.50
N GLY A 156 6.40 22.75 1.76
CA GLY A 156 5.61 21.58 2.17
C GLY A 156 4.11 21.79 2.01
N ASN A 157 3.58 22.91 2.50
CA ASN A 157 2.17 23.28 2.35
C ASN A 157 1.76 23.40 0.88
N LEU A 158 2.57 24.07 0.05
CA LEU A 158 2.32 24.19 -1.38
C LEU A 158 2.35 22.84 -2.09
N ALA A 159 3.23 21.91 -1.70
CA ALA A 159 3.26 20.55 -2.25
C ALA A 159 1.94 19.82 -1.99
N ALA A 160 1.48 19.78 -0.74
CA ALA A 160 0.20 19.17 -0.38
C ALA A 160 -0.96 19.80 -1.16
N LEU A 161 -1.04 21.13 -1.20
CA LEU A 161 -2.07 21.86 -1.95
C LEU A 161 -2.04 21.55 -3.44
N ALA A 162 -0.85 21.48 -4.06
CA ALA A 162 -0.69 21.18 -5.48
C ALA A 162 -1.20 19.77 -5.81
N VAL A 163 -0.87 18.77 -4.98
CA VAL A 163 -1.38 17.41 -5.15
C VAL A 163 -2.89 17.37 -4.99
N ILE A 164 -3.41 17.89 -3.88
CA ILE A 164 -4.86 17.86 -3.58
C ILE A 164 -5.64 18.50 -4.73
N LYS A 165 -5.26 19.72 -5.13
CA LYS A 165 -5.91 20.45 -6.22
C LYS A 165 -5.87 19.69 -7.55
N SER A 166 -4.73 19.07 -7.88
CA SER A 166 -4.57 18.33 -9.12
C SER A 166 -5.41 17.06 -9.18
N ARG A 167 -5.88 16.57 -8.03
CA ARG A 167 -6.54 15.26 -7.87
C ARG A 167 -7.98 15.32 -7.39
N LEU A 168 -8.55 16.50 -7.12
CA LEU A 168 -9.96 16.66 -6.71
C LEU A 168 -10.93 15.95 -7.66
N ASN A 169 -10.73 16.13 -8.97
CA ASN A 169 -11.63 15.65 -10.02
C ASN A 169 -10.99 14.57 -10.89
N ASP A 170 -10.23 13.67 -10.26
CA ASP A 170 -9.50 12.62 -10.96
C ASP A 170 -10.32 11.37 -11.27
N GLY A 171 -11.65 11.40 -11.07
CA GLY A 171 -12.55 10.26 -11.26
C GLY A 171 -12.86 9.47 -9.97
N SER A 172 -12.20 9.78 -8.85
CA SER A 172 -12.45 9.14 -7.55
C SER A 172 -13.78 9.51 -6.91
N ASN A 173 -14.40 10.63 -7.33
CA ASN A 173 -15.60 11.18 -6.70
C ASN A 173 -15.45 11.39 -5.18
N GLN A 174 -14.25 11.73 -4.71
CA GLN A 174 -13.96 11.91 -3.28
C GLN A 174 -14.88 12.95 -2.61
N GLU A 175 -15.18 14.05 -3.30
CA GLU A 175 -16.03 15.12 -2.76
C GLU A 175 -17.54 14.88 -2.99
N GLY A 176 -17.93 13.78 -3.65
CA GLY A 176 -19.34 13.51 -3.95
C GLY A 176 -19.97 14.49 -4.94
N GLU A 177 -19.15 15.07 -5.83
CA GLU A 177 -19.58 16.06 -6.82
C GLU A 177 -20.09 15.44 -8.13
N ALA A 178 -19.87 14.14 -8.36
CA ALA A 178 -20.38 13.48 -9.57
C ALA A 178 -21.90 13.49 -9.59
N VAL A 179 -22.49 13.66 -10.78
CA VAL A 179 -23.95 13.72 -10.96
C VAL A 179 -24.64 12.51 -10.32
N GLY A 180 -25.63 12.77 -9.47
CA GLY A 180 -26.38 11.75 -8.74
C GLY A 180 -25.80 11.36 -7.38
N SER A 181 -24.60 11.83 -7.03
CA SER A 181 -23.96 11.53 -5.74
C SER A 181 -24.62 12.23 -4.56
N ASN A 182 -25.29 13.37 -4.77
CA ASN A 182 -25.92 14.18 -3.71
C ASN A 182 -24.98 14.48 -2.53
N GLY A 183 -23.69 14.75 -2.82
CA GLY A 183 -22.67 15.02 -1.80
C GLY A 183 -22.13 13.78 -1.09
N VAL A 184 -22.52 12.56 -1.49
CA VAL A 184 -21.98 11.32 -0.93
C VAL A 184 -20.62 11.03 -1.54
N ALA A 185 -19.57 11.13 -0.73
CA ALA A 185 -18.20 10.79 -1.09
C ALA A 185 -18.11 9.36 -1.65
N TYR A 186 -17.33 9.17 -2.72
CA TYR A 186 -17.09 7.88 -3.38
C TYR A 186 -18.36 7.18 -3.89
N PHE A 187 -19.44 7.92 -4.10
CA PHE A 187 -20.67 7.37 -4.66
C PHE A 187 -20.43 6.73 -6.04
N ASN A 188 -21.06 5.58 -6.28
CA ASN A 188 -21.01 4.89 -7.58
C ASN A 188 -21.80 5.65 -8.65
N TYR A 189 -21.12 6.55 -9.34
CA TYR A 189 -21.70 7.32 -10.45
C TYR A 189 -21.78 6.54 -11.78
N MET A 190 -21.10 5.38 -11.90
CA MET A 190 -21.19 4.56 -13.12
C MET A 190 -22.46 3.71 -13.19
N LYS A 191 -23.24 3.64 -12.10
CA LYS A 191 -24.46 2.81 -12.02
C LYS A 191 -24.23 1.35 -12.39
N TYR A 192 -23.01 0.85 -12.19
CA TYR A 192 -22.72 -0.57 -12.35
C TYR A 192 -23.68 -1.39 -11.49
N THR A 193 -24.31 -2.37 -12.12
CA THR A 193 -25.22 -3.33 -11.50
C THR A 193 -24.79 -4.72 -11.97
N PRO A 194 -24.51 -5.66 -11.06
CA PRO A 194 -24.11 -7.01 -11.45
C PRO A 194 -25.25 -7.71 -12.21
N ILE A 195 -24.90 -8.56 -13.17
CA ILE A 195 -25.88 -9.37 -13.91
C ILE A 195 -26.61 -10.32 -12.95
N ASN A 196 -25.88 -10.89 -11.99
CA ASN A 196 -26.43 -11.78 -10.98
C ASN A 196 -26.85 -11.03 -9.72
N THR A 197 -27.90 -11.53 -9.05
CA THR A 197 -28.32 -11.05 -7.73
C THR A 197 -27.76 -11.96 -6.63
N PRO A 198 -27.77 -11.54 -5.35
CA PRO A 198 -27.41 -12.43 -4.25
C PRO A 198 -28.22 -13.74 -4.22
N ASP A 199 -29.47 -13.70 -4.70
CA ASP A 199 -30.41 -14.82 -4.66
C ASP A 199 -30.41 -15.67 -5.95
N ALA A 200 -29.98 -15.12 -7.09
CA ALA A 200 -30.03 -15.79 -8.39
C ALA A 200 -28.73 -15.62 -9.19
N ASN A 201 -28.11 -16.75 -9.53
CA ASN A 201 -26.98 -16.82 -10.44
C ASN A 201 -27.47 -17.20 -11.84
N VAL A 202 -27.85 -16.20 -12.65
CA VAL A 202 -28.43 -16.38 -13.98
C VAL A 202 -27.35 -16.53 -15.07
N ASP A 203 -26.14 -16.02 -14.82
CA ASP A 203 -24.98 -16.19 -15.70
C ASP A 203 -23.74 -16.54 -14.89
N ILE A 204 -23.31 -17.79 -14.99
CA ILE A 204 -22.20 -18.36 -14.21
C ILE A 204 -20.84 -17.73 -14.52
N ASN A 205 -20.65 -17.09 -15.68
CA ASN A 205 -19.37 -16.45 -16.00
C ASN A 205 -19.26 -15.06 -15.38
N HIS A 206 -20.36 -14.51 -14.85
CA HIS A 206 -20.39 -13.17 -14.28
C HIS A 206 -20.37 -13.18 -12.75
N TRP A 207 -19.91 -12.08 -12.16
CA TRP A 207 -19.81 -11.93 -10.72
C TRP A 207 -21.19 -11.99 -10.07
N GLN A 208 -21.24 -12.61 -8.89
CA GLN A 208 -22.42 -12.69 -8.06
C GLN A 208 -22.08 -12.15 -6.67
N PRO A 209 -22.77 -11.11 -6.18
CA PRO A 209 -22.70 -10.70 -4.78
C PRO A 209 -23.16 -11.84 -3.85
N LYS A 210 -22.64 -11.91 -2.63
CA LYS A 210 -23.00 -12.98 -1.68
C LYS A 210 -23.41 -12.40 -0.34
N TYR A 211 -24.28 -13.12 0.37
CA TYR A 211 -24.67 -12.76 1.73
C TYR A 211 -23.54 -13.05 2.71
N PHE A 212 -23.19 -12.07 3.54
CA PHE A 212 -22.28 -12.23 4.67
C PHE A 212 -23.10 -12.17 5.96
N SER A 213 -22.59 -12.77 7.03
CA SER A 213 -23.15 -12.60 8.36
C SER A 213 -22.91 -11.17 8.84
N ASP A 214 -23.91 -10.56 9.48
CA ASP A 214 -23.75 -9.27 10.17
C ASP A 214 -23.18 -9.40 11.60
N GLY A 215 -22.85 -10.64 12.02
CA GLY A 215 -22.36 -10.95 13.37
C GLY A 215 -23.42 -10.84 14.48
N LYS A 216 -24.67 -10.53 14.13
CA LYS A 216 -25.80 -10.29 15.05
C LYS A 216 -26.99 -11.21 14.76
N GLY A 217 -26.78 -12.24 13.94
CA GLY A 217 -27.79 -13.22 13.54
C GLY A 217 -28.54 -12.89 12.24
N GLY A 218 -28.21 -11.77 11.59
CA GLY A 218 -28.71 -11.40 10.28
C GLY A 218 -27.69 -11.60 9.17
N LYS A 219 -28.05 -11.16 7.97
CA LYS A 219 -27.19 -11.21 6.79
C LYS A 219 -27.38 -9.99 5.91
N PHE A 220 -26.34 -9.62 5.17
CA PHE A 220 -26.37 -8.52 4.20
C PHE A 220 -25.56 -8.89 2.97
N ALA A 221 -25.89 -8.30 1.81
CA ALA A 221 -25.10 -8.47 0.59
C ALA A 221 -24.37 -7.15 0.29
N PRO A 222 -23.04 -7.09 0.42
CA PRO A 222 -22.30 -5.87 0.11
C PRO A 222 -22.36 -5.55 -1.38
N SER A 223 -22.46 -4.25 -1.68
CA SER A 223 -22.38 -3.74 -3.05
C SER A 223 -20.97 -3.88 -3.63
N CYS A 224 -20.84 -3.77 -4.95
CA CYS A 224 -19.53 -3.74 -5.60
C CYS A 224 -18.70 -2.57 -5.07
N LEU A 225 -17.50 -2.86 -4.56
CA LEU A 225 -16.62 -1.83 -4.03
C LEU A 225 -16.08 -0.96 -5.18
N THR A 226 -16.39 0.35 -5.14
CA THR A 226 -15.88 1.40 -6.03
C THR A 226 -15.78 0.98 -7.52
N PRO A 227 -16.87 0.55 -8.18
CA PRO A 227 -16.80 0.00 -9.54
C PRO A 227 -16.29 1.02 -10.59
N PHE A 228 -16.32 2.31 -10.28
CA PHE A 228 -15.77 3.36 -11.13
C PHE A 228 -14.24 3.50 -11.05
N TRP A 229 -13.53 2.69 -10.26
CA TRP A 229 -12.12 2.95 -9.99
C TRP A 229 -11.20 2.86 -11.23
N GLY A 230 -11.57 2.05 -12.23
CA GLY A 230 -10.88 2.02 -13.53
C GLY A 230 -11.06 3.30 -14.37
N LYS A 231 -11.87 4.27 -13.91
CA LYS A 231 -12.04 5.59 -14.55
C LYS A 231 -11.14 6.67 -13.93
N LEU A 232 -10.39 6.34 -12.88
CA LEU A 232 -9.47 7.31 -12.31
C LEU A 232 -8.39 7.67 -13.33
N LYS A 233 -8.00 8.95 -13.38
CA LYS A 233 -6.83 9.40 -14.12
C LYS A 233 -5.58 8.72 -13.52
N PRO A 234 -4.83 7.88 -14.25
CA PRO A 234 -3.63 7.27 -13.70
C PRO A 234 -2.54 8.31 -13.37
N ILE A 235 -1.53 7.90 -12.59
CA ILE A 235 -0.34 8.70 -12.32
C ILE A 235 0.69 8.51 -13.43
N THR A 236 0.98 7.25 -13.75
CA THR A 236 2.07 6.81 -14.63
C THR A 236 1.55 6.16 -15.91
N LEU A 237 0.42 5.44 -15.83
CA LEU A 237 -0.18 4.78 -17.00
C LEU A 237 -0.79 5.79 -17.99
N LYS A 238 -0.82 5.42 -19.27
CA LYS A 238 -1.50 6.16 -20.35
C LYS A 238 -3.01 6.08 -20.23
N SER A 239 -3.51 4.92 -19.85
CA SER A 239 -4.92 4.62 -19.59
C SER A 239 -5.01 3.46 -18.60
N ALA A 240 -6.15 3.32 -17.93
CA ALA A 240 -6.37 2.20 -16.99
C ALA A 240 -6.25 0.83 -17.67
N ASP A 241 -6.53 0.76 -18.97
CA ASP A 241 -6.52 -0.47 -19.74
C ASP A 241 -5.25 -0.73 -20.55
N GLN A 242 -4.21 0.09 -20.34
CA GLN A 242 -2.93 -0.04 -21.03
C GLN A 242 -2.38 -1.47 -20.99
N PHE A 243 -2.62 -2.18 -19.88
CA PHE A 243 -2.15 -3.54 -19.66
C PHE A 243 -3.30 -4.53 -19.38
N ARG A 244 -4.54 -4.20 -19.77
CA ARG A 244 -5.69 -5.08 -19.55
C ARG A 244 -5.34 -6.50 -20.02
N PRO A 245 -5.43 -7.52 -19.14
CA PRO A 245 -5.07 -8.89 -19.48
C PRO A 245 -5.94 -9.49 -20.58
N VAL A 246 -5.57 -10.68 -21.05
CA VAL A 246 -6.41 -11.47 -21.97
C VAL A 246 -7.73 -11.90 -21.27
N PRO A 247 -8.77 -12.31 -22.01
CA PRO A 247 -10.00 -12.79 -21.37
C PRO A 247 -9.77 -14.00 -20.43
N PRO A 248 -10.49 -14.10 -19.30
CA PRO A 248 -10.40 -15.24 -18.40
C PRO A 248 -10.97 -16.52 -19.04
N PRO A 249 -10.57 -17.72 -18.57
CA PRO A 249 -11.15 -18.97 -19.05
C PRO A 249 -12.63 -19.04 -18.66
N LEU A 250 -13.51 -19.41 -19.60
CA LEU A 250 -14.96 -19.49 -19.35
C LEU A 250 -15.41 -20.90 -18.95
N VAL A 251 -16.61 -20.99 -18.37
CA VAL A 251 -17.27 -22.27 -18.07
C VAL A 251 -17.38 -23.13 -19.31
N GLY A 252 -17.02 -24.41 -19.17
CA GLY A 252 -16.90 -25.37 -20.26
C GLY A 252 -15.47 -25.59 -20.76
N SER A 253 -14.53 -24.68 -20.48
CA SER A 253 -13.12 -24.87 -20.84
C SER A 253 -12.40 -25.87 -19.93
N GLU A 254 -11.46 -26.63 -20.51
CA GLU A 254 -10.61 -27.56 -19.75
C GLU A 254 -9.67 -26.84 -18.78
N GLN A 255 -9.26 -25.62 -19.12
CA GLN A 255 -8.45 -24.79 -18.23
C GLN A 255 -9.24 -24.46 -16.95
N LEU A 256 -10.46 -23.93 -17.07
CA LEU A 256 -11.24 -23.55 -15.89
C LEU A 256 -11.56 -24.75 -15.00
N LYS A 257 -11.90 -25.91 -15.58
CA LYS A 257 -12.13 -27.15 -14.82
C LYS A 257 -10.94 -27.49 -13.93
N LYS A 258 -9.71 -27.42 -14.48
CA LYS A 258 -8.48 -27.71 -13.74
C LYS A 258 -8.22 -26.71 -12.63
N GLU A 259 -8.41 -25.42 -12.90
CA GLU A 259 -8.16 -24.36 -11.90
C GLU A 259 -9.20 -24.37 -10.77
N VAL A 260 -10.47 -24.71 -11.06
CA VAL A 260 -11.49 -24.89 -10.02
C VAL A 260 -11.18 -26.12 -9.16
N ALA A 261 -10.74 -27.22 -9.77
CA ALA A 261 -10.31 -28.40 -9.03
C ALA A 261 -9.05 -28.13 -8.17
N GLU A 262 -8.14 -27.29 -8.66
CA GLU A 262 -6.98 -26.84 -7.89
C GLU A 262 -7.39 -26.08 -6.62
N VAL A 263 -8.37 -25.18 -6.70
CA VAL A 263 -8.90 -24.44 -5.53
C VAL A 263 -9.45 -25.39 -4.47
N VAL A 264 -10.27 -26.38 -4.87
CA VAL A 264 -10.82 -27.37 -3.93
C VAL A 264 -9.68 -28.19 -3.31
N LYS A 265 -8.80 -28.72 -4.15
CA LYS A 265 -7.67 -29.56 -3.72
C LYS A 265 -6.73 -28.84 -2.75
N MET A 266 -6.43 -27.56 -2.98
CA MET A 266 -5.57 -26.80 -2.06
C MET A 266 -6.19 -26.62 -0.68
N GLN A 267 -7.53 -26.66 -0.57
CA GLN A 267 -8.21 -26.54 0.71
C GLN A 267 -8.41 -27.86 1.46
N GLU A 268 -8.19 -29.01 0.80
CA GLU A 268 -8.31 -30.34 1.41
C GLU A 268 -7.32 -30.54 2.57
N ASP A 269 -6.14 -29.91 2.51
CA ASP A 269 -5.07 -30.09 3.50
C ASP A 269 -4.22 -28.81 3.67
N LEU A 270 -4.87 -27.72 4.10
CA LEU A 270 -4.16 -26.47 4.40
C LEU A 270 -3.23 -26.66 5.62
N THR A 271 -1.93 -26.55 5.41
CA THR A 271 -0.95 -26.56 6.50
C THR A 271 -1.08 -25.31 7.39
N SER A 272 -0.50 -25.38 8.58
CA SER A 272 -0.41 -24.23 9.50
C SER A 272 0.27 -23.02 8.83
N GLU A 273 1.35 -23.23 8.09
CA GLU A 273 2.06 -22.19 7.34
C GLU A 273 1.18 -21.59 6.24
N GLN A 274 0.42 -22.42 5.52
CA GLN A 274 -0.49 -21.94 4.47
C GLN A 274 -1.63 -21.12 5.05
N LYS A 275 -2.27 -21.59 6.14
CA LYS A 275 -3.28 -20.82 6.88
C LYS A 275 -2.70 -19.49 7.36
N GLY A 276 -1.52 -19.53 7.97
CA GLY A 276 -0.79 -18.35 8.42
C GLY A 276 -0.51 -17.37 7.29
N LEU A 277 -0.11 -17.85 6.11
CA LEU A 277 0.13 -17.01 4.93
C LEU A 277 -1.16 -16.40 4.35
N ILE A 278 -2.24 -17.19 4.23
CA ILE A 278 -3.55 -16.71 3.78
C ILE A 278 -4.02 -15.56 4.66
N GLU A 279 -3.89 -15.76 5.98
CA GLU A 279 -4.24 -14.78 6.98
C GLU A 279 -3.34 -13.55 6.90
N PHE A 280 -2.01 -13.72 6.98
CA PHE A 280 -1.05 -12.63 6.88
C PHE A 280 -1.29 -11.73 5.66
N MET A 281 -1.52 -12.33 4.49
CA MET A 281 -1.73 -11.59 3.24
C MET A 281 -3.13 -10.97 3.11
N ARG A 282 -4.12 -11.44 3.89
CA ARG A 282 -5.46 -10.83 3.94
C ARG A 282 -5.46 -9.53 4.76
N ASP A 283 -4.46 -9.37 5.62
CA ASP A 283 -4.45 -8.46 6.77
C ASP A 283 -5.62 -8.71 7.75
N GLY A 284 -5.44 -8.24 8.99
CA GLY A 284 -6.39 -8.45 10.09
C GLY A 284 -7.16 -7.22 10.53
N PRO A 285 -7.76 -7.27 11.74
CA PRO A 285 -8.16 -6.07 12.46
C PRO A 285 -6.99 -5.07 12.46
N LYS A 286 -7.27 -3.77 12.25
CA LYS A 286 -6.23 -2.75 11.98
C LYS A 286 -5.43 -2.99 10.69
N SER A 287 -6.05 -3.62 9.69
CA SER A 287 -5.46 -3.81 8.36
C SER A 287 -5.02 -2.48 7.75
N VAL A 288 -3.76 -2.46 7.30
CA VAL A 288 -3.18 -1.39 6.48
C VAL A 288 -3.54 -1.54 4.99
N GLN A 289 -4.30 -2.59 4.66
CA GLN A 289 -4.74 -2.96 3.32
C GLN A 289 -3.55 -3.20 2.38
N GLN A 290 -3.78 -3.59 1.14
CA GLN A 290 -2.69 -4.14 0.30
C GLN A 290 -1.61 -3.10 0.00
N SER A 291 -1.96 -1.83 -0.24
CA SER A 291 -0.96 -0.77 -0.41
C SER A 291 -0.16 -0.51 0.86
N GLY A 292 -0.82 -0.40 2.03
CA GLY A 292 -0.11 -0.20 3.29
C GLY A 292 0.71 -1.43 3.71
N HIS A 293 0.30 -2.63 3.34
CA HIS A 293 1.11 -3.84 3.56
C HIS A 293 2.44 -3.73 2.80
N TRP A 294 2.41 -3.31 1.54
CA TRP A 294 3.63 -3.10 0.76
C TRP A 294 4.46 -1.89 1.22
N LEU A 295 3.82 -0.85 1.78
CA LEU A 295 4.54 0.22 2.47
C LEU A 295 5.25 -0.28 3.74
N THR A 296 4.64 -1.22 4.48
CA THR A 296 5.28 -1.89 5.63
C THR A 296 6.52 -2.66 5.18
N LEU A 297 6.42 -3.43 4.08
CA LEU A 297 7.58 -4.14 3.53
C LEU A 297 8.65 -3.18 3.00
N ALA A 298 8.27 -2.04 2.41
CA ALA A 298 9.21 -1.00 2.03
C ALA A 298 9.94 -0.40 3.25
N GLN A 299 9.24 -0.25 4.39
CA GLN A 299 9.88 0.18 5.64
C GLN A 299 10.87 -0.86 6.19
N GLU A 300 10.60 -2.15 6.02
CA GLU A 300 11.59 -3.19 6.35
C GLU A 300 12.85 -3.08 5.47
N VAL A 301 12.71 -2.74 4.19
CA VAL A 301 13.85 -2.43 3.31
C VAL A 301 14.63 -1.21 3.83
N SER A 302 13.94 -0.15 4.24
CA SER A 302 14.58 1.04 4.84
C SER A 302 15.44 0.70 6.05
N VAL A 303 14.94 -0.16 6.94
CA VAL A 303 15.68 -0.60 8.13
C VAL A 303 16.86 -1.51 7.73
N ARG A 304 16.63 -2.48 6.85
CA ARG A 304 17.64 -3.43 6.39
C ARG A 304 18.83 -2.73 5.75
N ASP A 305 18.55 -1.74 4.89
CA ASP A 305 19.55 -1.06 4.07
C ASP A 305 20.03 0.26 4.69
N ALA A 306 19.57 0.57 5.91
CA ALA A 306 19.89 1.78 6.66
C ALA A 306 19.68 3.07 5.83
N HIS A 307 18.51 3.20 5.21
CA HIS A 307 18.20 4.30 4.31
C HIS A 307 18.25 5.68 4.98
N THR A 308 18.75 6.67 4.24
CA THR A 308 18.59 8.10 4.55
C THR A 308 17.19 8.61 4.22
N LEU A 309 16.89 9.86 4.61
CA LEU A 309 15.63 10.52 4.25
C LEU A 309 15.41 10.56 2.73
N ASP A 310 16.46 10.90 1.96
CA ASP A 310 16.38 10.99 0.50
C ASP A 310 16.07 9.64 -0.16
N GLN A 311 16.60 8.55 0.38
CA GLN A 311 16.35 7.19 -0.14
C GLN A 311 14.91 6.76 0.14
N ASP A 312 14.42 7.00 1.35
CA ASP A 312 13.05 6.64 1.74
C ASP A 312 11.99 7.45 0.99
N VAL A 313 12.19 8.77 0.82
CA VAL A 313 11.27 9.58 0.00
C VAL A 313 11.15 9.00 -1.42
N LYS A 314 12.28 8.62 -2.03
CA LYS A 314 12.30 8.04 -3.38
C LYS A 314 11.66 6.66 -3.43
N MET A 315 11.96 5.78 -2.48
CA MET A 315 11.44 4.42 -2.42
C MET A 315 9.93 4.41 -2.21
N TYR A 316 9.44 5.14 -1.19
CA TYR A 316 8.01 5.18 -0.89
C TYR A 316 7.22 5.84 -2.01
N PHE A 317 7.78 6.89 -2.64
CA PHE A 317 7.19 7.48 -3.84
C PHE A 317 6.99 6.44 -4.96
N LEU A 318 8.03 5.70 -5.33
CA LEU A 318 7.92 4.69 -6.39
C LEU A 318 6.94 3.56 -6.00
N CYS A 319 7.03 3.06 -4.77
CA CYS A 319 6.18 1.96 -4.29
C CYS A 319 4.70 2.35 -4.32
N GLU A 320 4.35 3.52 -3.76
CA GLU A 320 2.96 3.90 -3.57
C GLU A 320 2.29 4.46 -4.84
N ILE A 321 3.03 5.10 -5.76
CA ILE A 321 2.46 5.42 -7.09
C ILE A 321 2.21 4.15 -7.92
N THR A 322 3.07 3.14 -7.78
CA THR A 322 2.89 1.84 -8.42
C THR A 322 1.65 1.15 -7.87
N ALA A 323 1.49 1.13 -6.54
CA ALA A 323 0.33 0.53 -5.88
C ALA A 323 -0.98 1.19 -6.33
N MET A 324 -1.02 2.53 -6.39
CA MET A 324 -2.19 3.29 -6.85
C MET A 324 -2.57 2.94 -8.30
N ASP A 325 -1.62 2.95 -9.23
CA ASP A 325 -1.88 2.62 -10.63
C ASP A 325 -2.23 1.13 -10.84
N CYS A 326 -1.66 0.23 -10.04
CA CYS A 326 -2.06 -1.18 -10.01
C CYS A 326 -3.54 -1.35 -9.67
N PHE A 327 -4.06 -0.61 -8.70
CA PHE A 327 -5.49 -0.63 -8.38
C PHE A 327 -6.36 -0.10 -9.52
N ILE A 328 -5.93 0.96 -10.21
CA ILE A 328 -6.65 1.52 -11.36
C ILE A 328 -6.74 0.47 -12.49
N ALA A 329 -5.62 -0.15 -12.87
CA ALA A 329 -5.59 -1.14 -13.94
C ALA A 329 -6.31 -2.45 -13.57
N CYS A 330 -6.21 -2.86 -12.31
CA CYS A 330 -6.92 -4.03 -11.80
C CYS A 330 -8.44 -3.82 -11.83
N TRP A 331 -8.93 -2.65 -11.38
CA TRP A 331 -10.37 -2.36 -11.40
C TRP A 331 -10.91 -2.18 -12.81
N ASP A 332 -10.13 -1.63 -13.75
CA ASP A 332 -10.51 -1.66 -15.17
C ASP A 332 -10.77 -3.10 -15.64
N SER A 333 -9.81 -4.00 -15.38
CA SER A 333 -9.94 -5.41 -15.80
C SER A 333 -11.15 -6.09 -15.13
N LYS A 334 -11.33 -5.88 -13.82
CA LYS A 334 -12.45 -6.45 -13.05
C LYS A 334 -13.81 -6.08 -13.60
N LEU A 335 -14.00 -4.81 -13.90
CA LEU A 335 -15.29 -4.30 -14.35
C LEU A 335 -15.48 -4.47 -15.86
N PHE A 336 -14.41 -4.63 -16.64
CA PHE A 336 -14.49 -4.99 -18.05
C PHE A 336 -14.96 -6.45 -18.24
N TYR A 337 -14.40 -7.38 -17.46
CA TYR A 337 -14.74 -8.80 -17.58
C TYR A 337 -15.90 -9.24 -16.69
N ASP A 338 -16.19 -8.49 -15.62
CA ASP A 338 -17.23 -8.78 -14.62
C ASP A 338 -17.23 -10.25 -14.16
N TYR A 339 -16.04 -10.84 -14.02
CA TYR A 339 -15.89 -12.29 -13.97
C TYR A 339 -16.26 -12.92 -12.61
N ALA A 340 -16.76 -14.15 -12.66
CA ALA A 340 -17.14 -14.95 -11.51
C ALA A 340 -16.01 -15.19 -10.48
N ARG A 341 -16.39 -15.57 -9.27
CA ARG A 341 -15.50 -15.97 -8.16
C ARG A 341 -15.48 -17.48 -7.99
N PRO A 342 -14.41 -18.07 -7.39
CA PRO A 342 -14.35 -19.51 -7.14
C PRO A 342 -15.58 -20.06 -6.41
N TYR A 343 -16.17 -19.30 -5.49
CA TYR A 343 -17.42 -19.70 -4.80
C TYR A 343 -18.51 -20.16 -5.79
N ALA A 344 -18.83 -19.33 -6.78
CA ALA A 344 -19.87 -19.67 -7.76
C ALA A 344 -19.41 -20.83 -8.66
N LEU A 345 -18.13 -20.85 -9.03
CA LEU A 345 -17.57 -21.85 -9.94
C LEU A 345 -17.52 -23.24 -9.30
N VAL A 346 -17.04 -23.37 -8.06
CA VAL A 346 -17.01 -24.64 -7.32
C VAL A 346 -18.42 -25.19 -7.17
N HIS A 347 -19.38 -24.35 -6.76
CA HIS A 347 -20.79 -24.74 -6.64
C HIS A 347 -21.35 -25.26 -7.97
N HIS A 348 -20.99 -24.62 -9.09
CA HIS A 348 -21.42 -25.03 -10.42
C HIS A 348 -20.79 -26.34 -10.89
N TYR A 349 -19.49 -26.56 -10.66
CA TYR A 349 -18.78 -27.74 -11.14
C TYR A 349 -18.99 -28.97 -10.27
N TYR A 350 -19.12 -28.81 -8.95
CA TYR A 350 -19.21 -29.93 -8.02
C TYR A 350 -20.64 -30.24 -7.55
N LYS A 351 -21.53 -29.25 -7.40
CA LYS A 351 -22.95 -29.46 -7.05
C LYS A 351 -23.15 -30.48 -5.91
N ASP A 352 -23.76 -31.63 -6.20
CA ASP A 352 -24.07 -32.74 -5.30
C ASP A 352 -22.95 -33.79 -5.17
N THR A 353 -21.80 -33.54 -5.80
CA THR A 353 -20.58 -34.35 -5.62
C THR A 353 -20.03 -34.13 -4.23
N ASP A 354 -19.68 -35.23 -3.54
CA ASP A 354 -18.94 -35.17 -2.29
C ASP A 354 -17.48 -34.76 -2.55
N ILE A 355 -17.02 -33.78 -1.78
CA ILE A 355 -15.64 -33.28 -1.77
C ILE A 355 -15.13 -33.17 -0.34
N GLU A 356 -13.83 -33.28 -0.15
CA GLU A 356 -13.17 -32.93 1.11
C GLU A 356 -12.80 -31.45 1.08
N ALA A 357 -13.14 -30.68 2.11
CA ALA A 357 -12.76 -29.27 2.21
C ALA A 357 -12.87 -28.76 3.65
N TRP A 358 -12.34 -27.56 3.90
CA TRP A 358 -12.53 -26.87 5.18
C TRP A 358 -14.02 -26.55 5.44
N GLY A 359 -14.58 -27.11 6.52
CA GLY A 359 -16.00 -27.01 6.87
C GLY A 359 -16.46 -25.66 7.44
N GLY A 360 -15.54 -24.72 7.62
CA GLY A 360 -15.76 -23.46 8.32
C GLY A 360 -15.09 -23.42 9.70
N PRO A 361 -15.20 -22.28 10.41
CA PRO A 361 -14.50 -22.08 11.67
C PRO A 361 -14.79 -23.19 12.68
N GLY A 362 -13.73 -23.80 13.20
CA GLY A 362 -13.81 -24.84 14.24
C GLY A 362 -14.30 -26.22 13.75
N LYS A 363 -14.52 -26.41 12.45
CA LYS A 363 -15.01 -27.70 11.91
C LYS A 363 -13.93 -28.59 11.30
N GLY A 364 -12.75 -28.03 11.03
CA GLY A 364 -11.67 -28.78 10.36
C GLY A 364 -12.02 -29.16 8.92
N ILE A 365 -11.38 -30.22 8.42
CA ILE A 365 -11.68 -30.80 7.10
C ILE A 365 -12.86 -31.76 7.24
N VAL A 366 -13.84 -31.64 6.35
CA VAL A 366 -15.04 -32.48 6.33
C VAL A 366 -15.40 -32.87 4.90
N THR A 367 -16.05 -34.03 4.75
CA THR A 367 -16.78 -34.36 3.53
C THR A 367 -18.03 -33.49 3.43
N MET A 368 -18.23 -32.82 2.29
CA MET A 368 -19.41 -32.01 2.02
C MET A 368 -19.80 -32.08 0.54
N LYS A 369 -21.06 -31.73 0.24
CA LYS A 369 -21.49 -31.47 -1.14
C LYS A 369 -20.79 -30.21 -1.67
N GLY A 370 -20.38 -30.20 -2.93
CA GLY A 370 -19.73 -29.05 -3.57
C GLY A 370 -20.53 -27.73 -3.49
N GLU A 371 -21.85 -27.80 -3.47
CA GLU A 371 -22.74 -26.65 -3.25
C GLU A 371 -22.66 -26.05 -1.83
N ASN A 372 -22.07 -26.78 -0.88
CA ASN A 372 -21.81 -26.31 0.49
C ASN A 372 -20.38 -25.81 0.68
N TRP A 373 -19.53 -25.88 -0.35
CA TRP A 373 -18.15 -25.42 -0.29
C TRP A 373 -18.05 -23.93 0.02
N ARG A 374 -16.99 -23.53 0.72
CA ARG A 374 -16.71 -22.15 1.08
C ARG A 374 -15.20 -21.83 1.10
N PRO A 375 -14.80 -20.58 0.82
CA PRO A 375 -13.44 -20.08 1.03
C PRO A 375 -12.99 -20.19 2.50
N TYR A 376 -11.67 -20.28 2.74
CA TYR A 376 -11.06 -20.21 4.06
C TYR A 376 -11.13 -18.77 4.58
N SER A 377 -12.28 -18.42 5.16
CA SER A 377 -12.64 -17.06 5.53
C SER A 377 -13.69 -17.05 6.64
N PRO A 378 -13.74 -16.05 7.54
CA PRO A 378 -14.79 -15.96 8.55
C PRO A 378 -16.16 -15.65 7.92
N ASP A 379 -17.25 -15.95 8.63
CA ASP A 379 -18.63 -15.77 8.11
C ASP A 379 -19.02 -14.31 7.88
N THR A 380 -18.40 -13.38 8.60
CA THR A 380 -18.58 -11.93 8.46
C THR A 380 -17.84 -11.35 7.25
N PHE A 381 -16.96 -12.12 6.62
CA PHE A 381 -16.25 -11.77 5.40
C PHE A 381 -16.09 -13.02 4.54
N LEU A 382 -17.12 -13.41 3.79
CA LEU A 382 -17.06 -14.64 3.00
C LEU A 382 -16.07 -14.54 1.84
N CYS A 383 -16.13 -13.43 1.09
CA CYS A 383 -15.23 -13.13 -0.01
C CYS A 383 -15.22 -11.62 -0.31
N PRO A 384 -14.24 -11.06 -1.03
CA PRO A 384 -14.28 -9.64 -1.40
C PRO A 384 -15.47 -9.29 -2.32
N SER A 385 -16.11 -8.15 -2.09
CA SER A 385 -17.33 -7.71 -2.78
C SER A 385 -17.07 -7.03 -4.13
N PHE A 386 -16.41 -7.74 -5.05
CA PHE A 386 -16.14 -7.27 -6.42
C PHE A 386 -15.75 -8.46 -7.34
N PRO A 387 -15.81 -8.30 -8.68
CA PRO A 387 -15.48 -9.36 -9.64
C PRO A 387 -14.10 -10.02 -9.44
N GLY A 388 -13.97 -11.26 -9.90
CA GLY A 388 -12.78 -12.10 -9.71
C GLY A 388 -11.57 -11.66 -10.51
N TYR A 389 -11.71 -11.50 -11.83
CA TYR A 389 -10.56 -11.41 -12.73
C TYR A 389 -10.11 -9.97 -13.01
N VAL A 390 -8.85 -9.58 -12.79
CA VAL A 390 -7.74 -10.32 -12.15
C VAL A 390 -7.68 -10.10 -10.64
N SER A 391 -6.88 -10.88 -9.93
CA SER A 391 -6.67 -10.73 -8.49
C SER A 391 -6.02 -9.38 -8.15
N GLY A 392 -6.69 -8.59 -7.29
CA GLY A 392 -6.15 -7.32 -6.80
C GLY A 392 -4.89 -7.52 -5.98
N HIS A 393 -4.88 -8.46 -5.04
CA HIS A 393 -3.69 -8.76 -4.24
C HIS A 393 -2.51 -9.16 -5.13
N SER A 394 -2.74 -10.04 -6.11
CA SER A 394 -1.70 -10.45 -7.05
C SER A 394 -1.17 -9.27 -7.86
N THR A 395 -2.05 -8.36 -8.31
CA THR A 395 -1.66 -7.17 -9.06
C THR A 395 -0.81 -6.19 -8.25
N ILE A 396 -1.26 -5.86 -7.03
CA ILE A 396 -0.51 -4.93 -6.19
C ILE A 396 0.80 -5.56 -5.74
N SER A 397 0.78 -6.83 -5.32
CA SER A 397 2.00 -7.53 -4.92
C SER A 397 3.01 -7.67 -6.04
N GLY A 398 2.56 -8.03 -7.25
CA GLY A 398 3.42 -8.09 -8.42
C GLY A 398 4.06 -6.73 -8.75
N GLY A 399 3.29 -5.64 -8.62
CA GLY A 399 3.78 -4.29 -8.90
C GLY A 399 4.74 -3.76 -7.84
N CYS A 400 4.35 -3.78 -6.56
CA CYS A 400 5.17 -3.26 -5.47
C CYS A 400 6.47 -4.06 -5.28
N ALA A 401 6.43 -5.39 -5.40
CA ALA A 401 7.65 -6.20 -5.37
C ALA A 401 8.62 -5.84 -6.50
N GLU A 402 8.10 -5.70 -7.73
CA GLU A 402 8.91 -5.34 -8.89
C GLU A 402 9.46 -3.92 -8.75
N ALA A 403 8.68 -2.98 -8.21
CA ALA A 403 9.13 -1.62 -7.89
C ALA A 403 10.29 -1.63 -6.87
N LEU A 404 10.19 -2.41 -5.79
CA LEU A 404 11.26 -2.54 -4.79
C LEU A 404 12.50 -3.23 -5.37
N ARG A 405 12.32 -4.25 -6.22
CA ARG A 405 13.41 -4.91 -6.94
C ARG A 405 14.16 -3.94 -7.86
N LEU A 406 13.42 -3.14 -8.63
CA LEU A 406 13.98 -2.11 -9.51
C LEU A 406 14.70 -1.01 -8.72
N PHE A 407 14.12 -0.58 -7.60
CA PHE A 407 14.70 0.45 -6.73
C PHE A 407 16.02 0.00 -6.10
N THR A 408 16.03 -1.20 -5.51
CA THR A 408 17.21 -1.74 -4.81
C THR A 408 18.26 -2.30 -5.78
N GLY A 409 17.88 -2.59 -7.03
CA GLY A 409 18.72 -3.27 -8.00
C GLY A 409 18.96 -4.75 -7.68
N SER A 410 18.21 -5.33 -6.74
CA SER A 410 18.35 -6.70 -6.24
C SER A 410 16.98 -7.32 -5.97
N ASP A 411 16.83 -8.62 -6.20
CA ASP A 411 15.61 -9.35 -5.82
C ASP A 411 15.62 -9.80 -4.35
N VAL A 412 16.75 -9.69 -3.64
CA VAL A 412 16.87 -10.12 -2.25
C VAL A 412 15.97 -9.26 -1.36
N PHE A 413 15.12 -9.91 -0.55
CA PHE A 413 14.35 -9.26 0.51
C PHE A 413 14.87 -9.66 1.88
N GLY A 414 14.77 -10.96 2.22
CA GLY A 414 15.32 -11.52 3.45
C GLY A 414 14.53 -11.19 4.72
N SER A 415 13.21 -10.98 4.59
CA SER A 415 12.33 -10.73 5.74
C SER A 415 11.68 -12.02 6.26
N SER A 416 11.14 -11.95 7.47
CA SER A 416 10.36 -13.02 8.08
C SER A 416 9.37 -12.46 9.08
N VAL A 417 8.24 -13.14 9.26
CA VAL A 417 7.23 -12.78 10.26
C VAL A 417 6.78 -14.01 11.03
N GLU A 418 6.60 -13.86 12.34
CA GLU A 418 5.93 -14.86 13.15
C GLU A 418 4.41 -14.63 13.11
N VAL A 419 3.64 -15.67 12.79
CA VAL A 419 2.18 -15.62 12.78
C VAL A 419 1.59 -16.79 13.57
N VAL A 420 0.39 -16.59 14.09
CA VAL A 420 -0.40 -17.64 14.73
C VAL A 420 -1.53 -18.01 13.77
N PRO A 421 -1.45 -19.19 13.11
CA PRO A 421 -2.48 -19.62 12.16
C PRO A 421 -3.85 -19.74 12.82
N GLY A 422 -4.88 -19.28 12.13
CA GLY A 422 -6.25 -19.31 12.63
C GLY A 422 -6.61 -18.10 13.51
N ALA A 423 -5.67 -17.23 13.87
CA ALA A 423 -5.94 -16.08 14.73
C ALA A 423 -7.03 -15.15 14.16
N MET A 424 -7.22 -15.13 12.85
CA MET A 424 -8.24 -14.31 12.20
C MET A 424 -9.45 -15.07 11.69
N THR A 425 -9.29 -16.34 11.33
CA THR A 425 -10.36 -17.14 10.70
C THR A 425 -11.00 -18.12 11.68
N GLU A 426 -10.21 -18.62 12.63
CA GLU A 426 -10.56 -19.68 13.59
C GLU A 426 -10.05 -19.34 15.00
N PRO A 427 -10.45 -18.20 15.61
CA PRO A 427 -9.82 -17.69 16.84
C PRO A 427 -9.95 -18.64 18.04
N ASP A 428 -10.93 -19.55 18.03
CA ASP A 428 -11.13 -20.59 19.04
C ASP A 428 -10.38 -21.90 18.73
N ASN A 429 -9.64 -21.98 17.62
CA ASN A 429 -8.90 -23.15 17.17
C ASN A 429 -7.55 -22.75 16.54
N LEU A 430 -6.67 -22.20 17.37
CA LEU A 430 -5.36 -21.69 16.95
C LEU A 430 -4.37 -22.81 16.65
N GLY A 431 -3.60 -22.63 15.58
CA GLY A 431 -2.42 -23.45 15.29
C GLY A 431 -1.21 -23.04 16.14
N ASN A 432 -0.16 -23.88 16.11
CA ASN A 432 1.14 -23.50 16.64
C ASN A 432 1.70 -22.30 15.85
N LYS A 433 2.39 -21.40 16.54
CA LYS A 433 3.09 -20.29 15.92
C LYS A 433 4.04 -20.80 14.82
N VAL A 434 4.00 -20.17 13.65
CA VAL A 434 4.86 -20.46 12.51
C VAL A 434 5.62 -19.22 12.07
N THR A 435 6.78 -19.41 11.44
CA THR A 435 7.54 -18.33 10.82
C THR A 435 7.37 -18.39 9.31
N LEU A 436 6.83 -17.33 8.71
CA LEU A 436 6.80 -17.16 7.27
C LEU A 436 8.10 -16.48 6.83
N LEU A 437 8.73 -17.01 5.79
CA LEU A 437 9.99 -16.52 5.24
C LEU A 437 9.75 -15.85 3.89
N PHE A 438 10.37 -14.69 3.69
CA PHE A 438 10.24 -13.88 2.49
C PHE A 438 11.64 -13.61 1.90
N PRO A 439 12.23 -14.59 1.19
CA PRO A 439 13.61 -14.52 0.76
C PRO A 439 13.85 -13.47 -0.33
N THR A 440 12.93 -13.34 -1.29
CA THR A 440 13.03 -12.39 -2.40
C THR A 440 11.74 -11.61 -2.59
N PHE A 441 11.80 -10.41 -3.17
CA PHE A 441 10.62 -9.62 -3.48
C PHE A 441 9.69 -10.38 -4.43
N THR A 442 10.26 -11.01 -5.47
CA THR A 442 9.51 -11.83 -6.42
C THR A 442 8.76 -12.96 -5.73
N GLU A 443 9.41 -13.67 -4.81
CA GLU A 443 8.77 -14.78 -4.10
C GLU A 443 7.71 -14.29 -3.12
N THR A 444 7.95 -13.20 -2.40
CA THR A 444 6.92 -12.56 -1.55
C THR A 444 5.65 -12.23 -2.35
N ALA A 445 5.80 -11.71 -3.58
CA ALA A 445 4.66 -11.44 -4.45
C ALA A 445 3.96 -12.73 -4.90
N ASN A 446 4.71 -13.76 -5.29
CA ASN A 446 4.15 -15.06 -5.68
C ASN A 446 3.39 -15.70 -4.51
N MET A 447 3.96 -15.66 -3.30
CA MET A 447 3.35 -16.12 -2.05
C MET A 447 2.05 -15.34 -1.75
N ALA A 448 2.06 -14.02 -1.92
CA ALA A 448 0.85 -13.21 -1.77
C ALA A 448 -0.24 -13.62 -2.77
N GLY A 449 0.14 -13.86 -4.02
CA GLY A 449 -0.77 -14.28 -5.07
C GLY A 449 -1.38 -15.66 -4.83
N ILE A 450 -0.53 -16.68 -4.60
CA ILE A 450 -0.99 -18.06 -4.37
C ILE A 450 -1.79 -18.21 -3.09
N SER A 451 -1.55 -17.36 -2.08
CA SER A 451 -2.38 -17.33 -0.86
C SER A 451 -3.87 -17.06 -1.17
N ARG A 452 -4.18 -16.37 -2.28
CA ARG A 452 -5.57 -16.12 -2.67
C ARG A 452 -6.24 -17.32 -3.29
N VAL A 453 -5.47 -18.19 -3.94
CA VAL A 453 -5.95 -19.46 -4.51
C VAL A 453 -6.16 -20.47 -3.40
N MET A 454 -5.17 -20.64 -2.52
CA MET A 454 -5.29 -21.50 -1.33
C MET A 454 -6.46 -21.08 -0.43
N GLY A 455 -6.66 -19.77 -0.26
CA GLY A 455 -7.80 -19.24 0.50
C GLY A 455 -9.17 -19.40 -0.18
N GLY A 456 -9.23 -19.81 -1.45
CA GLY A 456 -10.47 -19.98 -2.21
C GLY A 456 -11.09 -18.68 -2.74
N TYR A 457 -10.31 -17.61 -2.86
CA TYR A 457 -10.81 -16.29 -3.27
C TYR A 457 -10.63 -16.00 -4.77
N HIS A 458 -9.67 -16.67 -5.40
CA HIS A 458 -9.27 -16.52 -6.79
C HIS A 458 -8.92 -17.88 -7.40
N ILE A 459 -9.09 -18.03 -8.72
CA ILE A 459 -8.52 -19.14 -9.49
C ILE A 459 -7.09 -18.79 -9.95
N GLN A 460 -6.35 -19.77 -10.46
CA GLN A 460 -4.96 -19.57 -10.85
C GLN A 460 -4.79 -18.56 -12.00
N SER A 461 -5.73 -18.48 -12.94
CA SER A 461 -5.74 -17.45 -14.00
C SER A 461 -5.84 -16.03 -13.42
N ASP A 462 -6.71 -15.80 -12.43
CA ASP A 462 -6.82 -14.49 -11.77
C ASP A 462 -5.47 -14.08 -11.14
N ASN A 463 -4.77 -15.07 -10.57
CA ASN A 463 -3.50 -14.89 -9.87
C ASN A 463 -2.35 -14.57 -10.85
N ILE A 464 -2.13 -15.43 -11.84
CA ILE A 464 -1.01 -15.32 -12.80
C ILE A 464 -1.12 -14.03 -13.59
N GLU A 465 -2.29 -13.74 -14.16
CA GLU A 465 -2.49 -12.53 -14.97
C GLU A 465 -2.51 -11.28 -14.09
N GLY A 466 -2.94 -11.37 -12.82
CA GLY A 466 -2.78 -10.30 -11.83
C GLY A 466 -1.31 -9.96 -11.56
N LEU A 467 -0.48 -10.95 -11.21
CA LEU A 467 0.96 -10.76 -10.99
C LEU A 467 1.65 -10.12 -12.19
N LYS A 468 1.31 -10.58 -13.40
CA LYS A 468 1.83 -10.06 -14.67
C LYS A 468 1.39 -8.61 -14.92
N LEU A 469 0.11 -8.30 -14.69
CA LEU A 469 -0.42 -6.94 -14.78
C LEU A 469 0.37 -6.00 -13.85
N GLY A 470 0.56 -6.40 -12.59
CA GLY A 470 1.31 -5.63 -11.60
C GLY A 470 2.74 -5.31 -12.03
N ARG A 471 3.47 -6.33 -12.48
CA ARG A 471 4.85 -6.19 -12.97
C ARG A 471 4.94 -5.22 -14.17
N ASN A 472 3.98 -5.29 -15.09
CA ASN A 472 3.92 -4.35 -16.22
C ASN A 472 3.69 -2.90 -15.76
N VAL A 473 2.78 -2.68 -14.79
CA VAL A 473 2.54 -1.37 -14.19
C VAL A 473 3.82 -0.83 -13.53
N ALA A 474 4.55 -1.66 -12.79
CA ALA A 474 5.81 -1.26 -12.15
C ALA A 474 6.87 -0.79 -13.15
N HIS A 475 6.96 -1.41 -14.33
CA HIS A 475 7.88 -0.97 -15.38
C HIS A 475 7.50 0.39 -15.99
N GLU A 476 6.21 0.69 -16.15
CA GLU A 476 5.76 2.02 -16.57
C GLU A 476 6.04 3.06 -15.47
N ALA A 477 5.72 2.72 -14.22
CA ALA A 477 5.99 3.56 -13.05
C ALA A 477 7.49 3.84 -12.88
N TRP A 478 8.36 2.88 -13.18
CA TRP A 478 9.81 3.04 -13.15
C TRP A 478 10.32 4.03 -14.20
N GLN A 479 9.73 4.05 -15.41
CA GLN A 479 10.08 5.05 -16.43
C GLN A 479 9.67 6.45 -15.97
N PHE A 480 8.44 6.59 -15.47
CA PHE A 480 7.95 7.83 -14.89
C PHE A 480 8.83 8.32 -13.73
N TYR A 481 9.18 7.42 -12.80
CA TYR A 481 10.05 7.68 -11.67
C TYR A 481 11.43 8.18 -12.11
N ASN A 482 12.09 7.48 -13.04
CA ASN A 482 13.42 7.86 -13.54
C ASN A 482 13.46 9.25 -14.17
N LYS A 483 12.38 9.64 -14.86
CA LYS A 483 12.22 11.01 -15.34
C LYS A 483 12.15 12.01 -14.19
N HIS A 484 11.36 11.72 -13.15
CA HIS A 484 11.16 12.64 -12.02
C HIS A 484 12.34 12.72 -11.07
N ILE A 485 13.17 11.69 -10.94
CA ILE A 485 14.44 11.78 -10.18
C ILE A 485 15.59 12.36 -11.03
N GLY A 486 15.35 12.66 -12.31
CA GLY A 486 16.35 13.20 -13.24
C GLY A 486 17.46 12.22 -13.62
N ALA A 487 17.14 10.93 -13.68
CA ALA A 487 18.04 9.87 -14.14
C ALA A 487 18.11 9.75 -15.67
N VAL A 488 17.09 10.24 -16.38
CA VAL A 488 17.01 10.28 -17.86
C VAL A 488 16.92 11.74 -18.30
N LYS A 489 17.74 12.13 -19.29
CA LYS A 489 17.73 13.47 -19.90
C LYS A 489 16.69 13.58 -21.00
#